data_AF-D8PCR2-F1
#
_entry.id   AF-D8PCR2-F1
#
_cell.length_a   1.000
_cell.length_b   1.000
_cell.length_c   1.000
_cell.angle_alpha   90.00
_cell.angle_beta   90.00
_cell.angle_gamma   90.00
#
_symmetry.space_group_name_H-M   'P 1'
#
loop_
_entity.id
_entity.type
_entity.pdbx_description
1 polymer ?
#
loop_
_entity_poly.entity_id
_entity_poly.type
_entity_poly.pdbx_seq_one_letter_code
_entity_poly.pdbx_strand_id
1 'polypeptide(L)'
;MLAPIIVVDGGDLIVFKSAHDAERGLESPDVMSGSYVAYDSEGRLLKLEVPDPGNCSGFLVDVRPVKITAAESKPTHAGELSAAVKAYLRNIQVAEEWVANASLSDLLLQLVTRSGFAK
;
A
#
# COMPACT_ATOMS: atom_id res chain seq x y z
N MET A 1 -3.15 -11.49 -5.99
CA MET A 1 -3.11 -10.06 -5.64
C MET A 1 -3.56 -9.28 -6.84
N LEU A 2 -4.48 -8.33 -6.66
CA LEU A 2 -5.05 -7.53 -7.72
C LEU A 2 -4.57 -6.07 -7.64
N ALA A 3 -4.45 -5.43 -8.80
CA ALA A 3 -4.06 -4.03 -8.90
C ALA A 3 -5.26 -3.09 -8.67
N PRO A 4 -5.02 -1.87 -8.14
CA PRO A 4 -3.73 -1.35 -7.69
C PRO A 4 -3.27 -1.92 -6.34
N ILE A 5 -1.99 -1.74 -6.03
CA ILE A 5 -1.46 -1.97 -4.68
C ILE A 5 -1.50 -0.65 -3.93
N ILE A 6 -2.09 -0.68 -2.74
CA ILE A 6 -2.24 0.48 -1.87
C ILE A 6 -1.37 0.26 -0.64
N VAL A 7 -0.45 1.20 -0.38
CA VAL A 7 0.44 1.16 0.78
C VAL A 7 0.10 2.33 1.69
N VAL A 8 -0.19 2.03 2.95
CA VAL A 8 -0.41 3.01 4.01
C VAL A 8 0.93 3.33 4.65
N ASP A 9 1.26 4.61 4.68
CA ASP A 9 2.49 5.14 5.29
C ASP A 9 2.13 6.32 6.19
N GLY A 10 2.12 6.11 7.52
CA GLY A 10 1.97 7.20 8.48
C GLY A 10 0.70 8.08 8.33
N GLY A 11 -0.33 7.63 7.60
CA GLY A 11 -1.55 8.40 7.29
C GLY A 11 -1.61 8.96 5.88
N ASP A 12 -0.56 8.81 5.08
CA ASP A 12 -0.55 8.98 3.63
C ASP A 12 -0.79 7.62 2.94
N LEU A 13 -1.09 7.68 1.63
CA LEU A 13 -1.30 6.52 0.78
C LEU A 13 -0.44 6.60 -0.47
N ILE A 14 0.37 5.56 -0.68
CA ILE A 14 1.12 5.36 -1.91
C ILE A 14 0.38 4.33 -2.76
N VAL A 15 0.20 4.63 -4.05
CA VAL A 15 -0.56 3.77 -4.96
C VAL A 15 0.36 3.29 -6.09
N PHE A 16 0.46 1.98 -6.26
CA PHE A 16 1.25 1.35 -7.30
C PHE A 16 0.35 0.63 -8.31
N LYS A 17 0.74 0.63 -9.58
CA LYS A 17 0.00 -0.05 -10.65
C LYS A 17 0.05 -1.57 -10.52
N SER A 18 1.09 -2.08 -9.89
CA SER A 18 1.32 -3.51 -9.72
C SER A 18 2.16 -3.79 -8.48
N ALA A 19 2.17 -5.05 -8.05
CA ALA A 19 3.08 -5.49 -7.00
C ALA A 19 4.54 -5.32 -7.39
N HIS A 20 4.88 -5.54 -8.66
CA HIS A 20 6.24 -5.33 -9.16
C HIS A 20 6.70 -3.87 -9.04
N ASP A 21 5.81 -2.91 -9.30
CA ASP A 21 6.15 -1.49 -9.12
C ASP A 21 6.32 -1.14 -7.64
N ALA A 22 5.47 -1.69 -6.76
CA ALA A 22 5.60 -1.52 -5.31
C ALA A 22 6.90 -2.13 -4.77
N GLU A 23 7.29 -3.33 -5.23
CA GLU A 23 8.57 -3.97 -4.87
C GLU A 23 9.80 -3.12 -5.20
N ARG A 24 9.70 -2.27 -6.24
CA ARG A 24 10.77 -1.38 -6.69
C ARG A 24 10.73 0.01 -6.06
N GLY A 25 9.54 0.47 -5.67
CA GLY A 25 9.33 1.81 -5.15
C GLY A 25 9.36 1.90 -3.63
N LEU A 26 9.17 0.79 -2.90
CA LEU A 26 9.22 0.79 -1.44
C LEU A 26 10.66 0.75 -0.92
N GLU A 27 10.92 1.55 0.12
CA GLU A 27 12.22 1.59 0.77
C GLU A 27 12.39 0.41 1.73
N SER A 28 13.45 -0.38 1.53
CA SER A 28 13.78 -1.53 2.38
C SER A 28 13.87 -1.20 3.87
N PRO A 29 14.49 -0.09 4.32
CA PRO A 29 14.52 0.29 5.73
C PRO A 29 13.11 0.41 6.35
N ASP A 30 12.17 1.04 5.64
CA ASP A 30 10.80 1.25 6.11
C ASP A 30 9.97 -0.05 6.12
N VAL A 31 10.24 -0.95 5.17
CA VAL A 31 9.67 -2.31 5.20
C VAL A 31 10.19 -3.07 6.41
N MET A 32 11.49 -3.00 6.71
CA MET A 32 12.09 -3.70 7.85
C MET A 32 11.64 -3.14 9.21
N SER A 33 11.37 -1.83 9.32
CA SER A 33 10.81 -1.23 10.52
C SER A 33 9.31 -1.47 10.69
N GLY A 34 8.63 -2.02 9.67
CA GLY A 34 7.19 -2.24 9.68
C GLY A 34 6.38 -0.95 9.56
N SER A 35 6.95 0.08 8.93
CA SER A 35 6.30 1.39 8.75
C SER A 35 5.10 1.30 7.78
N TYR A 36 5.10 0.30 6.90
CA TYR A 36 4.11 0.14 5.84
C TYR A 36 3.09 -0.95 6.14
N VAL A 37 1.84 -0.67 5.78
CA VAL A 37 0.78 -1.70 5.64
C VAL A 37 0.29 -1.69 4.19
N ALA A 38 0.33 -2.83 3.52
CA ALA A 38 -0.01 -2.92 2.11
C ALA A 38 -1.24 -3.79 1.86
N TYR A 39 -2.10 -3.33 0.96
CA TYR A 39 -3.29 -4.02 0.51
C TYR A 39 -3.33 -4.13 -1.01
N ASP A 40 -4.00 -5.16 -1.52
CA ASP A 40 -4.45 -5.19 -2.90
C ASP A 40 -5.82 -4.52 -3.05
N SER A 41 -6.29 -4.35 -4.28
CA SER A 41 -7.55 -3.62 -4.57
C SER A 41 -8.82 -4.25 -3.99
N GLU A 42 -8.78 -5.52 -3.57
CA GLU A 42 -9.92 -6.18 -2.92
C GLU A 42 -9.86 -6.06 -1.39
N GLY A 43 -8.81 -5.43 -0.86
CA GLY A 43 -8.55 -5.40 0.59
C GLY A 43 -7.91 -6.68 1.10
N ARG A 44 -7.12 -7.37 0.27
CA ARG A 44 -6.24 -8.44 0.75
C ARG A 44 -5.01 -7.84 1.41
N LEU A 45 -4.69 -8.27 2.62
CA LEU A 45 -3.44 -7.90 3.25
C LEU A 45 -2.26 -8.53 2.51
N LEU A 46 -1.24 -7.71 2.26
CA LEU A 46 -0.01 -8.12 1.61
C LEU A 46 1.13 -8.16 2.62
N LYS A 47 1.95 -9.20 2.50
CA LYS A 47 3.17 -9.37 3.27
C LYS A 47 4.31 -8.70 2.52
N LEU A 48 4.98 -7.76 3.18
CA LEU A 48 6.17 -7.09 2.68
C LEU A 48 7.39 -7.71 3.37
N GLU A 49 8.37 -8.16 2.60
CA GLU A 49 9.59 -8.78 3.14
C GLU A 49 10.82 -8.28 2.40
N VAL A 50 11.92 -8.10 3.14
CA VAL A 50 13.25 -7.89 2.55
C VAL A 50 14.02 -9.23 2.68
N PRO A 51 14.32 -9.94 1.58
CA PRO A 51 14.98 -11.25 1.62
C PRO A 51 16.31 -11.20 2.37
N ASP A 52 16.60 -12.20 3.22
CA ASP A 52 17.82 -12.31 4.05
C ASP A 52 19.09 -11.88 3.29
N PRO A 53 19.94 -11.02 3.88
CA PRO A 53 21.07 -10.42 3.17
C PRO A 53 22.15 -11.40 2.72
N GLY A 54 22.17 -12.66 3.17
CA GLY A 54 23.18 -13.64 2.76
C GLY A 54 24.59 -13.05 2.77
N ASN A 55 25.19 -12.86 3.94
CA ASN A 55 26.55 -12.33 4.12
C ASN A 55 26.90 -11.02 3.37
N CYS A 56 25.95 -10.13 3.11
CA CYS A 56 26.26 -8.78 2.63
C CYS A 56 26.70 -7.87 3.80
N SER A 57 27.96 -8.01 4.23
CA SER A 57 28.58 -7.08 5.18
C SER A 57 29.12 -5.85 4.43
N GLY A 58 28.60 -4.65 4.70
CA GLY A 58 29.36 -3.41 4.41
C GLY A 58 28.61 -2.15 3.99
N PHE A 59 27.30 -2.19 3.72
CA PHE A 59 26.55 -0.97 3.37
C PHE A 59 25.79 -0.39 4.58
N LEU A 60 25.88 0.93 4.76
CA LEU A 60 25.21 1.68 5.86
C LEU A 60 23.69 1.79 5.68
N VAL A 61 23.20 1.63 4.46
CA VAL A 61 21.76 1.62 4.13
C VAL A 61 21.49 0.39 3.29
N ASP A 62 20.52 -0.39 3.73
CA ASP A 62 20.15 -1.62 3.07
C ASP A 62 19.17 -1.35 1.92
N VAL A 63 19.66 -1.43 0.68
CA VAL A 63 18.89 -1.11 -0.54
C VAL A 63 18.42 -2.38 -1.26
N ARG A 64 18.14 -3.44 -0.50
CA ARG A 64 17.65 -4.71 -1.07
C ARG A 64 16.28 -4.56 -1.72
N PRO A 65 15.94 -5.43 -2.69
CA PRO A 65 14.60 -5.43 -3.28
C PRO A 65 13.58 -5.90 -2.25
N VAL A 66 12.45 -5.19 -2.16
CA VAL A 66 11.28 -5.63 -1.39
C VAL A 66 10.60 -6.75 -2.17
N LYS A 67 10.06 -7.74 -1.45
CA LYS A 67 9.23 -8.80 -2.00
C LYS A 67 7.82 -8.70 -1.42
N ILE A 68 6.83 -8.77 -2.30
CA ILE A 68 5.42 -8.69 -1.91
C ILE A 68 4.75 -10.04 -2.17
N THR A 69 4.09 -10.56 -1.15
CA THR A 69 3.28 -11.77 -1.26
C THR A 69 1.91 -11.56 -0.63
N ALA A 70 0.94 -12.43 -0.93
CA ALA A 70 -0.33 -12.42 -0.22
C ALA A 70 -0.08 -12.89 1.23
N ALA A 71 -0.47 -12.09 2.23
CA ALA A 71 -0.45 -12.54 3.62
C ALA A 71 -1.57 -13.54 3.92
N GLU A 72 -2.59 -13.59 3.06
CA GLU A 72 -3.82 -14.34 3.26
C GLU A 72 -4.42 -14.90 1.96
N SER A 73 -5.20 -15.98 2.09
CA SER A 73 -5.82 -16.69 0.97
C SER A 73 -7.13 -16.05 0.46
N LYS A 74 -7.81 -15.24 1.29
CA LYS A 74 -9.00 -14.47 0.92
C LYS A 74 -8.84 -13.01 1.38
N PRO A 75 -9.44 -12.03 0.69
CA PRO A 75 -9.35 -10.64 1.12
C PRO A 75 -10.30 -10.42 2.30
N THR A 76 -9.77 -10.32 3.52
CA THR A 76 -10.61 -10.10 4.71
C THR A 76 -10.51 -8.68 5.26
N HIS A 77 -9.66 -7.83 4.69
CA HIS A 77 -9.32 -6.50 5.22
C HIS A 77 -9.89 -5.35 4.37
N ALA A 78 -10.93 -5.61 3.56
CA ALA A 78 -11.62 -4.58 2.77
C ALA A 78 -12.15 -3.40 3.61
N GLY A 79 -12.59 -3.67 4.85
CA GLY A 79 -13.03 -2.63 5.78
C GLY A 79 -11.89 -1.71 6.24
N GLU A 80 -10.73 -2.27 6.53
CA GLU A 80 -9.53 -1.52 6.95
C GLU A 80 -8.96 -0.70 5.81
N LEU A 81 -8.86 -1.28 4.61
CA LEU A 81 -8.49 -0.54 3.41
C LEU A 81 -9.47 0.62 3.15
N SER A 82 -10.79 0.35 3.23
CA SER A 82 -11.80 1.40 3.08
C SER A 82 -11.59 2.53 4.10
N ALA A 83 -11.36 2.20 5.37
CA ALA A 83 -11.12 3.19 6.42
C ALA A 83 -9.88 4.04 6.15
N ALA A 84 -8.77 3.41 5.73
CA ALA A 84 -7.54 4.11 5.38
C ALA A 84 -7.73 5.08 4.19
N VAL A 85 -8.40 4.62 3.12
CA VAL A 85 -8.69 5.46 1.94
C VAL A 85 -9.62 6.61 2.30
N LYS A 86 -10.66 6.36 3.10
CA LYS A 86 -11.56 7.43 3.57
C LYS A 86 -10.81 8.47 4.41
N ALA A 87 -9.93 8.04 5.32
CA ALA A 87 -9.13 8.95 6.13
C ALA A 87 -8.24 9.86 5.27
N TYR A 88 -7.54 9.28 4.29
CA TYR A 88 -6.74 10.06 3.34
C TYR A 88 -7.57 11.03 2.51
N LEU A 89 -8.68 10.58 1.90
CA LEU A 89 -9.53 11.43 1.06
C LEU A 89 -10.13 12.61 1.83
N ARG A 90 -10.45 12.42 3.13
CA ARG A 90 -10.87 13.52 4.02
C ARG A 90 -9.75 14.52 4.25
N ASN A 91 -8.51 14.06 4.47
CA ASN A 91 -7.35 14.92 4.67
C ASN A 91 -7.10 15.82 3.46
N ILE A 92 -7.38 15.34 2.24
CA ILE A 92 -7.29 16.14 1.01
C ILE A 92 -8.62 16.81 0.61
N GLN A 93 -9.53 16.99 1.57
CA GLN A 93 -10.79 17.75 1.45
C GLN A 93 -11.79 17.23 0.39
N VAL A 94 -11.86 15.92 0.16
CA VAL A 94 -13.00 15.33 -0.56
C VAL A 94 -14.25 15.43 0.32
N ALA A 95 -15.41 15.76 -0.29
CA ALA A 95 -16.66 15.99 0.42
C ALA A 95 -17.05 14.80 1.33
N GLU A 96 -17.26 15.07 2.62
CA GLU A 96 -17.54 14.04 3.63
C GLU A 96 -18.76 13.18 3.28
N GLU A 97 -19.83 13.80 2.79
CA GLU A 97 -21.05 13.08 2.41
C GLU A 97 -20.78 12.04 1.31
N TRP A 98 -19.92 12.36 0.34
CA TRP A 98 -19.53 11.42 -0.69
C TRP A 98 -18.64 10.30 -0.11
N VAL A 99 -17.61 10.66 0.67
CA VAL A 99 -16.67 9.70 1.27
C VAL A 99 -17.39 8.71 2.21
N ALA A 100 -18.37 9.17 2.96
CA ALA A 100 -19.14 8.35 3.89
C ALA A 100 -19.90 7.23 3.17
N ASN A 101 -20.51 7.55 2.02
CA ASN A 101 -21.42 6.66 1.29
C ASN A 101 -20.76 5.89 0.13
N ALA A 102 -19.56 6.28 -0.30
CA ALA A 102 -18.85 5.64 -1.41
C ALA A 102 -18.51 4.17 -1.13
N SER A 103 -18.62 3.33 -2.17
CA SER A 103 -18.14 1.94 -2.13
C SER A 103 -16.61 1.88 -2.14
N LEU A 104 -16.02 0.74 -1.79
CA LEU A 104 -14.56 0.57 -1.88
C LEU A 104 -14.05 0.83 -3.30
N SER A 105 -14.74 0.34 -4.33
CA SER A 105 -14.38 0.55 -5.72
C SER A 105 -14.37 2.04 -6.09
N ASP A 106 -15.37 2.81 -5.65
CA ASP A 106 -15.45 4.25 -5.90
C ASP A 106 -14.33 5.02 -5.17
N LEU A 107 -14.04 4.63 -3.92
CA LEU A 107 -12.94 5.20 -3.13
C LEU A 107 -11.59 4.97 -3.81
N LEU A 108 -11.34 3.75 -4.30
CA LEU A 108 -10.09 3.41 -5.00
C LEU A 108 -9.96 4.15 -6.32
N LEU A 109 -11.04 4.27 -7.09
CA LEU A 109 -11.05 5.06 -8.32
C LEU A 109 -10.73 6.54 -8.05
N GLN A 110 -11.32 7.11 -7.01
CA GLN A 110 -11.08 8.49 -6.61
C GLN A 110 -9.64 8.70 -6.12
N LEU A 111 -9.11 7.75 -5.36
CA LEU A 111 -7.73 7.75 -4.91
C LEU A 111 -6.76 7.78 -6.09
N VAL A 112 -6.89 6.83 -7.03
CA VAL A 112 -6.04 6.76 -8.24
C VAL A 112 -6.15 8.04 -9.07
N THR A 113 -7.36 8.58 -9.21
CA THR A 113 -7.59 9.80 -10.00
C THR A 113 -6.88 11.02 -9.42
N ARG A 114 -6.77 11.11 -8.08
CA ARG A 114 -6.19 12.27 -7.39
C ARG A 114 -4.70 12.13 -7.14
N SER A 115 -4.25 10.97 -6.69
CA SER A 115 -2.85 10.73 -6.30
C SER A 115 -2.01 10.22 -7.48
N GLY A 116 -2.65 9.68 -8.52
CA GLY A 116 -1.97 8.99 -9.60
C GLY A 116 -1.33 7.69 -9.12
N PHE A 117 -0.29 7.27 -9.83
CA PHE A 117 0.53 6.13 -9.45
C PHE A 117 1.94 6.59 -9.16
N ALA A 118 2.53 6.04 -8.09
CA ALA A 118 3.96 6.14 -7.83
C ALA A 118 4.76 5.55 -9.00
N LYS A 119 5.96 6.10 -9.22
CA LYS A 119 6.86 5.74 -10.32
C LYS A 119 7.86 4.68 -9.90
#